data_AF-A0A8S0FK61-F1
#
_entry.id   AF-A0A8S0FK61-F1
#
_cell.length_a   1.000
_cell.length_b   1.000
_cell.length_c   1.000
_cell.angle_alpha   90.00
_cell.angle_beta   90.00
_cell.angle_gamma   90.00
#
_symmetry.space_group_name_H-M   'P 1'
#
loop_
_entity.id
_entity.type
_entity.pdbx_description
1 polymer ?
#
loop_
_entity_poly.entity_id
_entity_poly.type
_entity_poly.pdbx_seq_one_letter_code
_entity_poly.pdbx_strand_id
1 'polypeptide(L)'
;MIYLGEAVCSKRRATKVGDWLEMAKSLAGSGKQIVLSTLALVQASSELGELKRYVENGEFLIEASDLGVVNMCAERKLPFVAGHALNCYNAVTLKILLKQGMMRWCMPVELSRDWLVNLLNQCDELGIRNQFEVEVLSYGHLPLAVTCFLLRTLLYRAFGRPPER
;
A
#
# COMPACT_ATOMS: atom_id res chain seq x y z
N MET A 1 3.78 -4.54 15.77
CA MET A 1 3.08 -3.63 14.85
C MET A 1 1.72 -4.22 14.51
N ILE A 2 0.73 -3.38 14.23
CA ILE A 2 -0.60 -3.81 13.77
C ILE A 2 -0.97 -2.96 12.55
N TYR A 3 -1.32 -3.63 11.44
CA TYR A 3 -1.91 -3.01 10.26
C TYR A 3 -3.44 -3.03 10.41
N LEU A 4 -4.08 -1.87 10.23
CA LEU A 4 -5.53 -1.69 10.36
C LEU A 4 -6.07 -0.94 9.15
N GLY A 5 -7.09 -1.47 8.50
CA GLY A 5 -7.75 -0.76 7.42
C GLY A 5 -8.43 -1.67 6.43
N GLU A 6 -8.97 -1.06 5.39
CA GLU A 6 -9.63 -1.76 4.29
C GLU A 6 -8.66 -1.88 3.12
N ALA A 7 -7.97 -3.02 3.02
CA ALA A 7 -6.95 -3.26 2.00
C ALA A 7 -7.52 -3.75 0.65
N VAL A 8 -8.84 -3.95 0.51
CA VAL A 8 -9.43 -4.64 -0.66
C VAL A 8 -10.10 -3.69 -1.66
N CYS A 9 -11.34 -3.26 -1.39
CA CYS A 9 -12.10 -2.40 -2.31
C CYS A 9 -13.25 -1.72 -1.57
N SER A 10 -13.57 -0.47 -1.95
CA SER A 10 -14.69 0.30 -1.41
C SER A 10 -16.04 -0.41 -1.49
N LYS A 11 -16.24 -1.30 -2.48
CA LYS A 11 -17.49 -2.08 -2.64
C LYS A 11 -17.65 -3.20 -1.63
N ARG A 12 -16.60 -3.61 -0.93
CA ARG A 12 -16.62 -4.62 0.14
C ARG A 12 -16.43 -4.02 1.52
N ARG A 13 -16.51 -2.69 1.62
CA ARG A 13 -16.25 -1.95 2.85
C ARG A 13 -17.23 -2.35 3.95
N ALA A 14 -16.70 -2.89 5.03
CA ALA A 14 -17.47 -3.18 6.24
C ALA A 14 -17.47 -2.01 7.25
N THR A 15 -16.42 -1.16 7.22
CA THR A 15 -16.11 -0.21 8.31
C THR A 15 -15.77 1.19 7.80
N LYS A 16 -16.24 2.25 8.48
CA LYS A 16 -15.98 3.66 8.08
C LYS A 16 -14.59 4.11 8.51
N VAL A 17 -14.07 5.18 7.88
CA VAL A 17 -12.76 5.77 8.24
C VAL A 17 -12.70 6.17 9.72
N GLY A 18 -13.76 6.78 10.25
CA GLY A 18 -13.81 7.22 11.65
C GLY A 18 -13.63 6.07 12.63
N ASP A 19 -14.35 4.96 12.41
CA ASP A 19 -14.27 3.77 13.26
C ASP A 19 -12.86 3.15 13.23
N TRP A 20 -12.19 3.15 12.07
CA TRP A 20 -10.79 2.71 11.96
C TRP A 20 -9.83 3.59 12.77
N LEU A 21 -10.02 4.91 12.73
CA LEU A 21 -9.21 5.85 13.51
C LEU A 21 -9.44 5.70 15.02
N GLU A 22 -10.67 5.49 15.45
CA GLU A 22 -10.99 5.24 16.87
C GLU A 22 -10.38 3.92 17.36
N MET A 23 -10.48 2.85 16.57
CA MET A 23 -9.82 1.58 16.88
C MET A 23 -8.30 1.73 16.92
N ALA A 24 -7.71 2.48 15.99
CA ALA A 24 -6.28 2.76 15.97
C ALA A 24 -5.83 3.49 17.25
N LYS A 25 -6.59 4.50 17.71
CA LYS A 25 -6.32 5.20 18.97
C LYS A 25 -6.41 4.29 20.19
N SER A 26 -7.43 3.44 20.25
CA SER A 26 -7.57 2.47 21.33
C SER A 26 -6.38 1.50 21.38
N LEU A 27 -5.94 1.01 20.22
CA LEU A 27 -4.81 0.09 20.10
C LEU A 27 -3.45 0.76 20.32
N ALA A 28 -3.31 2.05 20.01
CA ALA A 28 -2.08 2.81 20.24
C ALA A 28 -1.69 2.83 21.73
N GLY A 29 -2.67 2.84 22.63
CA GLY A 29 -2.46 2.74 24.08
C GLY A 29 -1.78 1.44 24.54
N SER A 30 -1.72 0.41 23.68
CA SER A 30 -1.03 -0.86 23.98
C SER A 30 0.48 -0.85 23.71
N GLY A 31 1.05 0.28 23.28
CA GLY A 31 2.48 0.42 22.96
C GLY A 31 2.91 -0.24 21.65
N LYS A 32 1.96 -0.64 20.80
CA LYS A 32 2.22 -1.20 19.47
C LYS A 32 2.18 -0.09 18.43
N GLN A 33 3.12 -0.09 17.49
CA GLN A 33 3.03 0.78 16.31
C GLN A 33 1.84 0.38 15.44
N ILE A 34 0.95 1.33 15.18
CA ILE A 34 -0.24 1.16 14.35
C ILE A 34 0.04 1.76 12.97
N VAL A 35 -0.31 1.00 11.92
CA VAL A 35 -0.22 1.45 10.53
C VAL A 35 -1.61 1.33 9.91
N LEU A 36 -2.07 2.40 9.27
CA LEU A 36 -3.37 2.44 8.62
C LEU A 36 -3.23 2.05 7.14
N SER A 37 -3.83 0.92 6.78
CA SER A 37 -3.86 0.39 5.42
C SER A 37 -4.89 1.09 4.57
N THR A 38 -4.45 1.61 3.42
CA THR A 38 -5.32 2.27 2.44
C THR A 38 -5.82 1.29 1.38
N LEU A 39 -6.88 1.69 0.67
CA LEU A 39 -7.50 0.90 -0.39
C LEU A 39 -6.46 0.54 -1.48
N ALA A 40 -6.40 -0.74 -1.84
CA ALA A 40 -5.51 -1.23 -2.91
C ALA A 40 -5.82 -0.67 -4.29
N LEU A 41 -7.06 -0.21 -4.54
CA LEU A 41 -7.42 0.37 -5.82
C LEU A 41 -8.47 1.46 -5.65
N VAL A 42 -8.07 2.69 -5.99
CA VAL A 42 -8.93 3.87 -6.00
C VAL A 42 -9.60 3.94 -7.37
N GLN A 43 -10.92 3.78 -7.41
CA GLN A 43 -11.73 3.74 -8.63
C GLN A 43 -12.51 5.03 -8.87
N ALA A 44 -12.83 5.79 -7.84
CA ALA A 44 -13.71 6.95 -7.92
C ALA A 44 -13.15 8.18 -7.22
N SER A 45 -13.44 9.36 -7.77
CA SER A 45 -13.04 10.65 -7.19
C SER A 45 -13.62 10.88 -5.78
N SER A 46 -14.76 10.26 -5.46
CA SER A 46 -15.37 10.28 -4.13
C SER A 46 -14.52 9.58 -3.07
N GLU A 47 -13.70 8.59 -3.46
CA GLU A 47 -12.81 7.85 -2.55
C GLU A 47 -11.56 8.66 -2.19
N LEU A 48 -11.16 9.62 -3.03
CA LEU A 48 -10.03 10.52 -2.76
C LEU A 48 -10.27 11.38 -1.52
N GLY A 49 -11.53 11.77 -1.25
CA GLY A 49 -11.88 12.52 -0.05
C GLY A 49 -11.63 11.72 1.23
N GLU A 50 -11.82 10.41 1.18
CA GLU A 50 -11.55 9.53 2.32
C GLU A 50 -10.07 9.25 2.49
N LEU A 51 -9.34 9.03 1.40
CA LEU A 51 -7.88 8.89 1.44
C LEU A 51 -7.21 10.12 2.02
N LYS A 52 -7.68 11.33 1.68
CA LYS A 52 -7.19 12.56 2.30
C LYS A 52 -7.35 12.53 3.82
N ARG A 53 -8.51 12.07 4.33
CA ARG A 53 -8.72 11.94 5.78
C ARG A 53 -7.76 10.94 6.43
N TYR A 54 -7.44 9.84 5.75
CA TYR A 54 -6.40 8.92 6.23
C TYR A 54 -5.03 9.61 6.24
N VAL A 55 -4.62 10.26 5.16
CA VAL A 55 -3.31 10.92 5.10
C VAL A 55 -3.20 12.07 6.11
N GLU A 56 -4.29 12.79 6.34
CA GLU A 56 -4.38 13.93 7.27
C GLU A 56 -4.67 13.51 8.72
N ASN A 57 -4.58 12.21 9.04
CA ASN A 57 -4.85 11.70 10.39
C ASN A 57 -3.86 12.23 11.45
N GLY A 58 -2.63 12.60 11.04
CA GLY A 58 -1.63 13.28 11.86
C GLY A 58 -0.93 12.44 12.94
N GLU A 59 -1.34 11.19 13.17
CA GLU A 59 -0.91 10.40 14.33
C GLU A 59 -0.34 9.03 13.94
N PHE A 60 -0.92 8.39 12.93
CA PHE A 60 -0.62 7.03 12.49
C PHE A 60 0.05 7.02 11.12
N LEU A 61 0.98 6.07 10.98
CA LEU A 61 1.66 5.81 9.71
C LEU A 61 0.67 5.23 8.70
N ILE A 62 0.82 5.59 7.43
CA ILE A 62 -0.04 5.11 6.35
C ILE A 62 0.69 4.03 5.56
N GLU A 63 0.02 2.90 5.33
CA GLU A 63 0.40 1.97 4.27
C GLU A 63 -0.28 2.40 2.96
N ALA A 64 0.56 2.88 2.04
CA ALA A 64 0.18 3.31 0.72
C ALA A 64 0.09 2.09 -0.22
N SER A 65 -1.14 1.77 -0.61
CA SER A 65 -1.44 0.64 -1.50
C SER A 65 -1.59 1.05 -2.97
N ASP A 66 -1.63 2.37 -3.26
CA ASP A 66 -1.75 2.95 -4.60
C ASP A 66 -0.89 4.21 -4.74
N LEU A 67 -0.47 4.54 -5.98
CA LEU A 67 0.35 5.71 -6.27
C LEU A 67 -0.33 7.04 -5.94
N GLY A 68 -1.67 7.10 -5.94
CA GLY A 68 -2.40 8.28 -5.50
C GLY A 68 -2.15 8.61 -4.02
N VAL A 69 -2.07 7.58 -3.17
CA VAL A 69 -1.73 7.75 -1.74
C VAL A 69 -0.27 8.15 -1.58
N VAL A 70 0.64 7.52 -2.33
CA VAL A 70 2.06 7.89 -2.36
C VAL A 70 2.22 9.37 -2.70
N ASN A 71 1.54 9.85 -3.74
CA ASN A 71 1.62 11.25 -4.15
C ASN A 71 1.07 12.20 -3.07
N MET A 72 -0.07 11.86 -2.44
CA MET A 72 -0.64 12.66 -1.35
C MET A 72 0.30 12.76 -0.13
N CYS A 73 0.99 11.67 0.21
CA CYS A 73 2.00 11.64 1.26
C CYS A 73 3.23 12.46 0.87
N ALA A 74 3.72 12.31 -0.36
CA ALA A 74 4.89 13.03 -0.87
C ALA A 74 4.67 14.55 -0.90
N GLU A 75 3.50 15.01 -1.38
CA GLU A 75 3.11 16.44 -1.38
C GLU A 75 3.13 17.04 0.04
N ARG A 76 2.74 16.25 1.04
CA ARG A 76 2.70 16.65 2.45
C ARG A 76 3.99 16.35 3.20
N LYS A 77 4.98 15.74 2.54
CA LYS A 77 6.25 15.26 3.14
C LYS A 77 6.02 14.32 4.33
N LEU A 78 4.98 13.50 4.27
CA LEU A 78 4.65 12.52 5.30
C LEU A 78 5.34 11.19 5.01
N PRO A 79 5.91 10.53 6.03
CA PRO A 79 6.43 9.19 5.86
C PRO A 79 5.32 8.18 5.56
N PHE A 80 5.62 7.15 4.78
CA PHE A 80 4.66 6.08 4.48
C PHE A 80 5.34 4.70 4.35
N VAL A 81 4.54 3.65 4.49
CA VAL A 81 4.89 2.27 4.14
C VAL A 81 4.36 1.99 2.74
N ALA A 82 5.21 1.52 1.82
CA ALA A 82 4.76 0.98 0.55
C ALA A 82 4.18 -0.41 0.78
N GLY A 83 2.87 -0.55 0.65
CA GLY A 83 2.16 -1.81 0.91
C GLY A 83 2.41 -2.86 -0.18
N HIS A 84 2.09 -4.11 0.12
CA HIS A 84 2.30 -5.24 -0.80
C HIS A 84 1.44 -5.13 -2.07
N ALA A 85 0.37 -4.34 -2.04
CA ALA A 85 -0.50 -4.08 -3.19
C ALA A 85 0.08 -3.02 -4.15
N LEU A 86 1.10 -2.27 -3.73
CA LEU A 86 1.76 -1.29 -4.57
C LEU A 86 2.65 -2.03 -5.58
N ASN A 87 2.38 -1.81 -6.86
CA ASN A 87 3.10 -2.43 -7.99
C ASN A 87 4.57 -1.95 -8.09
N CYS A 88 5.42 -2.37 -7.16
CA CYS A 88 6.84 -2.02 -7.12
C CYS A 88 7.70 -3.25 -7.40
N TYR A 89 8.19 -3.36 -8.63
CA TYR A 89 8.90 -4.53 -9.14
C TYR A 89 10.36 -4.25 -9.55
N ASN A 90 10.96 -3.15 -9.10
CA ASN A 90 12.35 -2.88 -9.43
C ASN A 90 12.99 -1.89 -8.45
N ALA A 91 14.33 -1.95 -8.37
CA ALA A 91 15.12 -1.11 -7.46
C ALA A 91 15.04 0.39 -7.83
N VAL A 92 14.82 0.73 -9.10
CA VAL A 92 14.70 2.14 -9.54
C VAL A 92 13.42 2.77 -9.00
N THR A 93 12.30 2.04 -9.01
CA THR A 93 11.03 2.49 -8.42
C THR A 93 11.18 2.66 -6.91
N LEU A 94 11.85 1.73 -6.22
CA LEU A 94 12.14 1.87 -4.79
C LEU A 94 12.97 3.13 -4.49
N LYS A 95 13.94 3.46 -5.34
CA LYS A 95 14.70 4.71 -5.23
C LYS A 95 13.82 5.96 -5.34
N ILE A 96 12.80 5.93 -6.21
CA ILE A 96 11.84 7.03 -6.35
C ILE A 96 10.95 7.12 -5.10
N LEU A 97 10.43 5.98 -4.62
CA LEU A 97 9.57 5.92 -3.44
C LEU A 97 10.32 6.39 -2.17
N LEU A 98 11.59 6.02 -2.03
CA LEU A 98 12.48 6.52 -0.98
C LEU A 98 12.56 8.05 -0.97
N LYS A 99 12.78 8.66 -2.14
CA LYS A 99 12.80 10.12 -2.28
C LYS A 99 11.46 10.78 -1.94
N GLN A 100 10.36 10.04 -2.07
CA GLN A 100 9.01 10.50 -1.75
C GLN A 100 8.63 10.33 -0.28
N GLY A 101 9.48 9.70 0.55
CA GLY A 101 9.24 9.50 1.99
C GLY A 101 8.88 8.07 2.39
N MET A 102 9.13 7.08 1.52
CA MET A 102 8.94 5.67 1.89
C MET A 102 9.93 5.29 3.00
N MET A 103 9.41 4.78 4.11
CA MET A 103 10.21 4.23 5.21
C MET A 103 10.40 2.72 5.10
N ARG A 104 9.41 2.05 4.51
CA ARG A 104 9.34 0.60 4.45
C ARG A 104 8.68 0.15 3.17
N TRP A 105 9.16 -0.98 2.65
CA TRP A 105 8.58 -1.65 1.50
C TRP A 105 8.15 -3.06 1.88
N CYS A 106 6.86 -3.33 1.71
CA CYS A 106 6.27 -4.65 1.79
C CYS A 106 6.33 -5.29 0.41
N MET A 107 7.03 -6.42 0.30
CA MET A 107 7.18 -7.15 -0.95
C MET A 107 5.83 -7.65 -1.47
N PRO A 108 5.51 -7.46 -2.76
CA PRO A 108 4.34 -8.06 -3.39
C PRO A 108 4.35 -9.59 -3.27
N VAL A 109 3.21 -10.15 -2.91
CA VAL A 109 3.06 -11.55 -2.47
C VAL A 109 3.27 -12.57 -3.60
N GLU A 110 3.18 -12.13 -4.84
CA GLU A 110 3.38 -12.92 -6.06
C GLU A 110 4.85 -13.14 -6.43
N LEU A 111 5.78 -12.44 -5.77
CA LEU A 111 7.19 -12.48 -6.11
C LEU A 111 7.93 -13.59 -5.35
N SER A 112 8.93 -14.18 -6.00
CA SER A 112 9.71 -15.27 -5.40
C SER A 112 10.84 -14.77 -4.50
N ARG A 113 11.34 -15.66 -3.63
CA ARG A 113 12.53 -15.39 -2.82
C ARG A 113 13.75 -14.99 -3.66
N ASP A 114 13.99 -15.70 -4.76
CA ASP A 114 15.14 -15.43 -5.63
C ASP A 114 15.05 -14.05 -6.28
N TRP A 115 13.82 -13.66 -6.62
CA TRP A 115 13.55 -12.32 -7.13
C TRP A 115 13.84 -11.25 -6.07
N LEU A 116 13.42 -11.47 -4.82
CA LEU A 116 13.71 -10.56 -3.71
C LEU A 116 15.22 -10.37 -3.54
N VAL A 117 15.99 -11.47 -3.50
CA VAL A 117 17.44 -11.41 -3.35
C VAL A 117 18.08 -10.59 -4.48
N ASN A 118 17.66 -10.81 -5.73
CA ASN A 118 18.15 -10.05 -6.87
C ASN A 118 17.80 -8.55 -6.76
N LEU A 119 16.56 -8.22 -6.38
CA LEU A 119 16.17 -6.82 -6.18
C LEU A 119 16.97 -6.16 -5.05
N LEU A 120 17.25 -6.86 -3.95
CA LEU A 120 18.03 -6.29 -2.85
C LEU A 120 19.48 -6.05 -3.26
N ASN A 121 20.09 -6.94 -4.04
CA ASN A 121 21.43 -6.72 -4.60
C ASN A 121 21.45 -5.48 -5.51
N GLN A 122 20.44 -5.30 -6.36
CA GLN A 122 20.31 -4.07 -7.16
C GLN A 122 20.14 -2.82 -6.29
N CYS A 123 19.45 -2.93 -5.15
CA CYS A 123 19.34 -1.84 -4.18
C CYS A 123 20.68 -1.52 -3.52
N ASP A 124 21.53 -2.52 -3.29
CA ASP A 124 22.91 -2.33 -2.80
C ASP A 124 23.78 -1.61 -3.84
N GLU A 125 23.72 -2.03 -5.10
CA GLU A 125 24.42 -1.36 -6.22
C GLU A 125 23.99 0.11 -6.37
N LEU A 126 22.71 0.42 -6.13
CA LEU A 126 22.18 1.78 -6.16
C LEU A 126 22.45 2.57 -4.86
N GLY A 127 23.01 1.95 -3.83
CA GLY A 127 23.34 2.56 -2.53
C GLY A 127 22.12 2.87 -1.65
N ILE A 128 20.98 2.22 -1.90
CA ILE A 128 19.71 2.53 -1.22
C ILE A 128 19.26 1.47 -0.21
N ARG A 129 19.89 0.28 -0.18
CA ARG A 129 19.45 -0.86 0.63
C ARG A 129 19.25 -0.56 2.12
N ASN A 130 20.12 0.24 2.72
CA ASN A 130 20.09 0.55 4.16
C ASN A 130 19.22 1.77 4.51
N GLN A 131 18.44 2.30 3.55
CA GLN A 131 17.62 3.50 3.74
C GLN A 131 16.14 3.18 4.01
N PHE A 132 15.73 1.91 3.93
CA PHE A 132 14.36 1.46 4.18
C PHE A 132 14.34 0.05 4.78
N GLU A 133 13.21 -0.26 5.42
CA GLU A 133 12.91 -1.61 5.91
C GLU A 133 12.22 -2.45 4.83
N VAL A 134 12.43 -3.77 4.87
CA VAL A 134 11.81 -4.73 3.95
C VAL A 134 10.93 -5.67 4.75
N GLU A 135 9.66 -5.77 4.39
CA GLU A 135 8.69 -6.69 4.98
C GLU A 135 8.23 -7.73 3.96
N VAL A 136 8.02 -8.95 4.44
CA VAL A 136 7.52 -10.08 3.63
C VAL A 136 6.39 -10.76 4.39
N LEU A 137 5.28 -10.99 3.70
CA LEU A 137 4.18 -11.78 4.26
C LEU A 137 4.59 -13.26 4.32
N SER A 138 4.81 -13.78 5.53
CA SER A 138 5.29 -15.15 5.73
C SER A 138 4.17 -16.18 5.98
N TYR A 139 3.02 -15.73 6.51
CA TYR A 139 1.92 -16.61 6.89
C TYR A 139 0.58 -15.88 6.79
N GLY A 140 -0.43 -16.57 6.26
CA GLY A 140 -1.78 -16.05 6.09
C GLY A 140 -2.39 -16.43 4.74
N HIS A 141 -3.64 -16.05 4.53
CA HIS A 141 -4.27 -16.18 3.22
C HIS A 141 -3.73 -15.10 2.29
N LEU A 142 -3.32 -15.50 1.09
CA LEU A 142 -2.97 -14.57 0.03
C LEU A 142 -4.18 -13.64 -0.24
N PRO A 143 -3.97 -12.31 -0.35
CA PRO A 143 -5.01 -11.38 -0.74
C PRO A 143 -5.36 -11.54 -2.24
N LEU A 144 -5.99 -12.68 -2.58
CA LEU A 144 -6.37 -13.10 -3.94
C LEU A 144 -7.37 -12.14 -4.62
N ALA A 145 -8.03 -11.28 -3.84
CA ALA A 145 -9.08 -10.39 -4.34
C ALA A 145 -8.55 -9.23 -5.20
N VAL A 146 -7.27 -8.88 -5.08
CA VAL A 146 -6.69 -7.70 -5.76
C VAL A 146 -6.21 -8.03 -7.18
N THR A 147 -5.60 -9.20 -7.38
CA THR A 147 -5.09 -9.65 -8.70
C THR A 147 -6.21 -9.88 -9.73
N CYS A 148 -7.37 -10.42 -9.34
CA CYS A 148 -8.50 -10.60 -10.27
C CYS A 148 -9.16 -9.29 -10.73
N PHE A 149 -9.22 -8.27 -9.87
CA PHE A 149 -9.85 -6.99 -10.21
C PHE A 149 -8.93 -6.07 -11.02
N LEU A 150 -7.62 -6.04 -10.73
CA LEU A 150 -6.62 -5.33 -11.54
C LEU A 150 -6.62 -5.81 -12.99
N LEU A 151 -6.64 -7.13 -13.20
CA LEU A 151 -6.71 -7.72 -14.54
C LEU A 151 -7.98 -7.28 -15.28
N ARG A 152 -9.13 -7.29 -14.58
CA ARG A 152 -10.41 -6.89 -15.16
C ARG A 152 -10.46 -5.41 -15.51
N THR A 153 -9.98 -4.51 -14.63
CA THR A 153 -9.99 -3.06 -14.89
C THR A 153 -8.98 -2.65 -15.96
N LEU A 154 -7.80 -3.27 -16.00
CA LEU A 154 -6.82 -3.03 -17.07
C LEU A 154 -7.32 -3.53 -18.42
N LEU A 155 -7.95 -4.72 -18.48
CA LEU A 155 -8.60 -5.19 -19.71
C LEU A 155 -9.72 -4.25 -20.15
N TYR A 156 -10.53 -3.73 -19.22
CA TYR A 156 -11.61 -2.79 -19.55
C TYR A 156 -11.08 -1.45 -20.08
N ARG A 157 -9.99 -0.92 -19.50
CA ARG A 157 -9.36 0.33 -19.95
C ARG A 157 -8.58 0.17 -21.25
N ALA A 158 -7.96 -1.00 -21.48
CA ALA A 158 -7.19 -1.27 -22.69
C ALA A 158 -8.08 -1.68 -23.88
N PHE A 159 -9.20 -2.36 -23.65
CA PHE A 159 -10.03 -2.94 -24.71
C PHE A 159 -11.48 -2.46 -24.77
N GLY A 160 -11.93 -1.61 -23.83
CA GLY A 160 -13.22 -0.93 -23.89
C GLY A 160 -14.48 -1.83 -23.91
N ARG A 161 -14.34 -3.15 -23.70
CA ARG A 161 -15.47 -4.09 -23.77
C ARG A 161 -15.79 -4.71 -22.40
N PRO A 162 -17.04 -4.62 -21.92
CA PRO A 162 -17.49 -5.46 -20.83
C PRO A 162 -17.51 -6.94 -21.23
N PRO A 163 -17.23 -7.87 -20.29
CA PRO A 163 -17.55 -9.27 -20.51
C PRO A 163 -19.07 -9.42 -20.56
N GLU A 164 -19.57 -10.06 -21.63
CA GLU A 164 -20.93 -10.60 -21.66
C GLU A 164 -21.10 -11.63 -20.54
N ARG A 165 -22.31 -11.69 -19.99
CA ARG A 165 -22.69 -12.52 -18.83
C ARG A 165 -22.50 -14.01 -19.08
#